data_AF-A0A1A9WR01-F1
#
_entry.id   AF-A0A1A9WR01-F1
#
_cell.length_a   1.000
_cell.length_b   1.000
_cell.length_c   1.000
_cell.angle_alpha   90.00
_cell.angle_beta   90.00
_cell.angle_gamma   90.00
#
_symmetry.space_group_name_H-M   'P 1'
#
loop_
_entity.id
_entity.type
_entity.pdbx_description
1 polymer ?
#
loop_
_entity_poly.entity_id
_entity_poly.type
_entity_poly.pdbx_seq_one_letter_code
_entity_poly.pdbx_strand_id
1 'polypeptide(L)'
;MTKSTKRGRNCLKSPTTTKWYKYWCLAAKDTFDEYIANTKVSGVWLLRHQHKWGCSRKLPINTSLQEVAEGFEFLNLFTDQTWLPPNNTAYKITDDILRLNNITISEAAIQVSAGCNDFVKRCFWDGDEFPCHQNHEYLSFIPTTSYLGSCCSFNYNLRNLSYNPFSANSFGINSGLSLIGVEGLEHNLSAGLIILVHHPMDFVTEAAASVTITSNSESFIQILPTVHSVSPEVLKLAQNKRDCSTSNDLGLSNYRKAACSLSCRRDFIIEKCHCQSYHLATEASDHRECKLNDSLCYMDNYADLGGVFNLCLGLNLISLVEFFYYIIYRFKLNLNARIILIDT
;
A
#
# COMPACT_ATOMS: atom_id res chain seq x y z
N MET A 1 19.06 29.90 -63.18
CA MET A 1 20.10 28.91 -62.82
C MET A 1 19.49 27.99 -61.76
N THR A 2 19.10 26.72 -62.03
CA THR A 2 19.94 25.49 -62.17
C THR A 2 20.73 25.16 -60.89
N LYS A 3 20.66 24.01 -60.22
CA LYS A 3 20.11 22.62 -60.44
C LYS A 3 19.66 22.08 -59.04
N SER A 4 18.68 21.17 -58.84
CA SER A 4 18.64 19.72 -59.17
C SER A 4 19.84 18.93 -58.55
N THR A 5 19.74 17.75 -57.90
CA THR A 5 18.85 16.58 -58.11
C THR A 5 18.96 15.52 -56.98
N LYS A 6 17.86 14.76 -56.69
CA LYS A 6 17.65 13.33 -56.27
C LYS A 6 18.85 12.48 -55.71
N ARG A 7 18.71 11.44 -54.86
CA ARG A 7 17.72 10.34 -54.63
C ARG A 7 17.82 9.87 -53.14
N GLY A 8 16.94 9.08 -52.51
CA GLY A 8 15.66 8.46 -52.91
C GLY A 8 15.56 6.94 -52.62
N ARG A 9 14.62 6.53 -51.74
CA ARG A 9 13.79 5.28 -51.70
C ARG A 9 13.04 5.26 -50.35
N ASN A 10 11.71 5.39 -50.25
CA ASN A 10 10.56 4.62 -50.79
C ASN A 10 9.97 3.64 -49.75
N CYS A 11 8.75 3.92 -49.28
CA CYS A 11 7.67 2.95 -49.06
C CYS A 11 6.32 3.62 -49.40
N LEU A 12 5.31 2.84 -49.81
CA LEU A 12 4.22 3.28 -50.69
C LEU A 12 2.98 3.88 -49.99
N LYS A 13 2.11 4.53 -50.79
CA LYS A 13 0.76 5.00 -50.41
C LYS A 13 -0.33 3.94 -50.64
N SER A 14 -1.19 3.75 -49.64
CA SER A 14 -2.65 3.43 -49.67
C SER A 14 -3.16 2.16 -50.39
N PRO A 15 -4.23 1.50 -49.89
CA PRO A 15 -5.60 1.91 -50.24
C PRO A 15 -6.62 1.91 -49.07
N THR A 16 -7.88 2.22 -49.39
CA THR A 16 -8.97 2.68 -48.51
C THR A 16 -9.90 1.60 -47.93
N THR A 17 -10.11 1.63 -46.60
CA THR A 17 -11.17 0.98 -45.80
C THR A 17 -11.21 1.63 -44.40
N THR A 18 -12.30 1.80 -43.64
CA THR A 18 -13.76 1.84 -43.92
C THR A 18 -14.43 2.80 -42.89
N LYS A 19 -15.60 3.42 -43.17
CA LYS A 19 -16.21 4.45 -42.30
C LYS A 19 -16.85 3.94 -40.99
N TRP A 20 -17.17 2.66 -40.86
CA TRP A 20 -17.95 2.11 -39.73
C TRP A 20 -17.20 2.12 -38.39
N TYR A 21 -15.89 1.86 -38.40
CA TYR A 21 -15.05 1.80 -37.20
C TYR A 21 -15.13 3.08 -36.35
N LYS A 22 -15.23 4.25 -37.02
CA LYS A 22 -15.30 5.55 -36.33
C LYS A 22 -16.60 5.76 -35.55
N TYR A 23 -17.72 5.23 -36.04
CA TYR A 23 -19.00 5.26 -35.33
C TYR A 23 -19.06 4.20 -34.22
N TRP A 24 -18.44 3.03 -34.45
CA TRP A 24 -18.32 1.99 -33.43
C TRP A 24 -17.47 2.45 -32.23
N CYS A 25 -16.34 3.14 -32.47
CA CYS A 25 -15.53 3.73 -31.40
C CYS A 25 -16.24 4.85 -30.62
N LEU A 26 -17.16 5.59 -31.26
CA LEU A 26 -17.95 6.62 -30.57
C LEU A 26 -19.04 5.96 -29.70
N ALA A 27 -19.83 5.05 -30.26
CA ALA A 27 -20.85 4.32 -29.50
C ALA A 27 -20.25 3.51 -28.34
N ALA A 28 -19.14 2.80 -28.56
CA ALA A 28 -18.46 2.04 -27.51
C ALA A 28 -17.87 2.93 -26.41
N LYS A 29 -17.48 4.18 -26.74
CA LYS A 29 -17.05 5.16 -25.74
C LYS A 29 -18.24 5.65 -24.92
N ASP A 30 -19.31 6.09 -25.58
CA ASP A 30 -20.48 6.64 -24.90
C ASP A 30 -21.15 5.59 -23.98
N THR A 31 -21.24 4.32 -24.41
CA THR A 31 -21.73 3.22 -23.57
C THR A 31 -20.81 2.89 -22.39
N PHE A 32 -19.49 3.08 -22.54
CA PHE A 32 -18.52 2.86 -21.46
C PHE A 32 -18.57 3.99 -20.41
N ASP A 33 -18.68 5.24 -20.87
CA ASP A 33 -18.87 6.41 -20.02
C ASP A 33 -20.22 6.33 -19.25
N GLU A 34 -21.30 5.82 -19.88
CA GLU A 34 -22.61 5.56 -19.25
C GLU A 34 -22.57 4.39 -18.23
N TYR A 35 -21.79 3.33 -18.50
CA TYR A 35 -21.61 2.21 -17.57
C TYR A 35 -20.82 2.61 -16.31
N ILE A 36 -19.76 3.41 -16.47
CA ILE A 36 -18.98 3.97 -15.36
C ILE A 36 -19.85 4.89 -14.47
N ALA A 37 -20.74 5.70 -15.06
CA ALA A 37 -21.59 6.60 -14.30
C ALA A 37 -22.62 5.90 -13.39
N ASN A 38 -22.96 4.64 -13.67
CA ASN A 38 -24.07 3.94 -13.02
C ASN A 38 -23.66 2.75 -12.13
N THR A 39 -22.38 2.34 -12.11
CA THR A 39 -21.92 1.16 -11.36
C THR A 39 -21.29 1.52 -10.01
N LYS A 40 -21.98 1.14 -8.92
CA LYS A 40 -21.58 1.40 -7.52
C LYS A 40 -20.49 0.42 -7.01
N VAL A 41 -19.36 0.32 -7.71
CA VAL A 41 -18.28 -0.62 -7.37
C VAL A 41 -17.02 0.14 -6.94
N SER A 42 -16.60 -0.03 -5.68
CA SER A 42 -15.50 0.70 -5.06
C SER A 42 -14.08 0.26 -5.49
N GLY A 43 -13.94 -0.51 -6.58
CA GLY A 43 -12.67 -1.03 -7.09
C GLY A 43 -12.22 -0.46 -8.45
N VAL A 44 -13.06 0.28 -9.18
CA VAL A 44 -12.82 0.63 -10.60
C VAL A 44 -11.99 1.92 -10.78
N TRP A 45 -10.91 2.07 -10.00
CA TRP A 45 -9.97 3.19 -10.13
C TRP A 45 -8.97 3.05 -11.32
N LEU A 46 -9.01 1.91 -12.00
CA LEU A 46 -8.06 1.45 -13.02
C LEU A 46 -7.94 2.29 -14.31
N LEU A 47 -8.73 3.36 -14.49
CA LEU A 47 -8.70 4.24 -15.67
C LEU A 47 -8.76 5.74 -15.31
N ARG A 48 -7.87 6.21 -14.42
CA ARG A 48 -7.76 7.64 -14.07
C ARG A 48 -7.53 8.52 -15.31
N HIS A 49 -8.35 9.56 -15.42
CA HIS A 49 -8.45 10.45 -16.58
C HIS A 49 -7.17 11.28 -16.89
N GLN A 50 -6.15 11.26 -16.01
CA GLN A 50 -4.87 11.96 -16.20
C GLN A 50 -3.71 11.06 -16.65
N HIS A 51 -3.77 9.74 -16.48
CA HIS A 51 -2.78 8.80 -17.02
C HIS A 51 -3.21 8.26 -18.41
N LYS A 52 -3.50 9.17 -19.35
CA LYS A 52 -3.91 8.85 -20.74
C LYS A 52 -2.77 8.33 -21.64
N TRP A 53 -1.59 8.07 -21.07
CA TRP A 53 -0.40 7.62 -21.78
C TRP A 53 0.19 6.37 -21.12
N GLY A 54 -0.52 5.25 -21.27
CA GLY A 54 0.02 3.90 -21.05
C GLY A 54 0.07 3.16 -22.38
N CYS A 55 1.16 2.43 -22.65
CA CYS A 55 1.27 1.58 -23.84
C CYS A 55 0.09 0.60 -23.90
N SER A 56 -0.48 0.37 -25.09
CA SER A 56 -1.52 -0.64 -25.30
C SER A 56 -1.05 -2.00 -24.81
N ARG A 57 -1.55 -2.40 -23.64
CA ARG A 57 -1.19 -3.67 -22.99
C ARG A 57 -1.73 -4.84 -23.81
N LYS A 58 -0.96 -5.92 -23.89
CA LYS A 58 -1.37 -7.17 -24.52
C LYS A 58 -2.48 -7.79 -23.68
N LEU A 59 -3.69 -7.80 -24.25
CA LEU A 59 -4.83 -8.57 -23.75
C LEU A 59 -5.09 -9.71 -24.72
N PRO A 60 -5.11 -10.98 -24.27
CA PRO A 60 -5.52 -12.10 -25.10
C PRO A 60 -6.93 -11.91 -25.67
N ILE A 61 -7.15 -12.38 -26.89
CA ILE A 61 -8.48 -12.40 -27.50
C ILE A 61 -9.36 -13.33 -26.64
N ASN A 62 -10.56 -12.85 -26.27
CA ASN A 62 -11.53 -13.45 -25.34
C ASN A 62 -11.29 -13.22 -23.82
N THR A 63 -10.36 -12.36 -23.40
CA THR A 63 -10.26 -11.95 -21.99
C THR A 63 -11.42 -11.04 -21.57
N SER A 64 -12.14 -11.40 -20.49
CA SER A 64 -13.17 -10.53 -19.89
C SER A 64 -12.54 -9.38 -19.11
N LEU A 65 -12.80 -8.14 -19.51
CA LEU A 65 -12.28 -6.95 -18.79
C LEU A 65 -12.80 -6.85 -17.35
N GLN A 66 -14.02 -7.33 -17.09
CA GLN A 66 -14.60 -7.37 -15.75
C GLN A 66 -13.84 -8.35 -14.85
N GLU A 67 -13.53 -9.55 -15.34
CA GLU A 67 -12.80 -10.57 -14.60
C GLU A 67 -11.36 -10.12 -14.28
N VAL A 68 -10.75 -9.31 -15.14
CA VAL A 68 -9.45 -8.67 -14.86
C VAL A 68 -9.58 -7.60 -13.78
N ALA A 69 -10.66 -6.81 -13.77
CA ALA A 69 -10.91 -5.83 -12.72
C ALA A 69 -11.15 -6.50 -11.35
N GLU A 70 -11.99 -7.55 -11.31
CA GLU A 70 -12.23 -8.36 -10.10
C GLU A 70 -10.93 -8.99 -9.57
N GLY A 71 -10.03 -9.44 -10.46
CA GLY A 71 -8.75 -10.01 -10.05
C GLY A 71 -7.74 -8.99 -9.53
N PHE A 72 -7.90 -7.69 -9.82
CA PHE A 72 -7.11 -6.63 -9.18
C PHE A 72 -7.54 -6.36 -7.74
N GLU A 73 -8.77 -6.70 -7.33
CA GLU A 73 -9.21 -6.54 -5.93
C GLU A 73 -8.40 -7.41 -4.96
N PHE A 74 -7.83 -8.53 -5.45
CA PHE A 74 -6.92 -9.39 -4.68
C PHE A 74 -5.59 -8.71 -4.30
N LEU A 75 -5.30 -7.51 -4.82
CA LEU A 75 -4.21 -6.67 -4.27
C LEU A 75 -4.47 -6.27 -2.82
N ASN A 76 -5.75 -6.16 -2.40
CA ASN A 76 -6.13 -5.81 -1.03
C ASN A 76 -5.66 -6.85 0.00
N LEU A 77 -5.52 -8.13 -0.37
CA LEU A 77 -5.00 -9.18 0.52
C LEU A 77 -3.59 -8.90 1.06
N PHE A 78 -2.82 -8.07 0.34
CA PHE A 78 -1.50 -7.65 0.79
C PHE A 78 -1.57 -6.54 1.87
N THR A 79 -2.64 -5.75 1.92
CA THR A 79 -2.69 -4.47 2.64
C THR A 79 -3.85 -4.33 3.62
N ASP A 80 -4.88 -5.16 3.50
CA ASP A 80 -6.05 -5.21 4.37
C ASP A 80 -6.33 -6.66 4.76
N GLN A 81 -5.99 -6.99 6.01
CA GLN A 81 -6.19 -8.32 6.60
C GLN A 81 -7.65 -8.56 7.02
N THR A 82 -8.54 -7.57 6.89
CA THR A 82 -9.99 -7.70 7.14
C THR A 82 -10.78 -7.91 5.84
N TRP A 83 -10.17 -7.66 4.68
CA TRP A 83 -10.80 -7.86 3.38
C TRP A 83 -11.01 -9.35 3.09
N LEU A 84 -12.27 -9.73 2.85
CA LEU A 84 -12.63 -11.11 2.52
C LEU A 84 -12.56 -11.32 1.00
N PRO A 85 -11.74 -12.26 0.49
CA PRO A 85 -11.66 -12.50 -0.94
C PRO A 85 -12.98 -13.03 -1.50
N PRO A 86 -13.41 -12.57 -2.69
CA PRO A 86 -14.58 -13.12 -3.37
C PRO A 86 -14.33 -14.58 -3.74
N ASN A 87 -15.39 -15.38 -3.78
CA ASN A 87 -15.34 -16.80 -4.14
C ASN A 87 -15.19 -17.01 -5.66
N ASN A 88 -14.12 -16.46 -6.24
CA ASN A 88 -13.72 -16.61 -7.63
C ASN A 88 -12.20 -16.85 -7.72
N THR A 89 -11.68 -17.05 -8.94
CA THR A 89 -10.22 -17.16 -9.16
C THR A 89 -9.70 -16.11 -10.16
N ALA A 90 -10.35 -14.96 -10.18
CA ALA A 90 -10.07 -13.84 -11.09
C ALA A 90 -8.61 -13.34 -11.00
N TYR A 91 -8.01 -13.46 -9.81
CA TYR A 91 -6.59 -13.16 -9.56
C TYR A 91 -5.63 -13.92 -10.48
N LYS A 92 -5.96 -15.15 -10.90
CA LYS A 92 -5.10 -15.97 -11.77
C LYS A 92 -4.95 -15.36 -13.17
N ILE A 93 -6.07 -14.95 -13.75
CA ILE A 93 -6.14 -14.33 -15.07
C ILE A 93 -5.45 -12.96 -15.04
N THR A 94 -5.61 -12.22 -13.95
CA THR A 94 -4.95 -10.94 -13.75
C THR A 94 -3.44 -11.09 -13.59
N ASP A 95 -2.97 -12.08 -12.81
CA ASP A 95 -1.53 -12.42 -12.71
C ASP A 95 -0.92 -12.79 -14.07
N ASP A 96 -1.64 -13.58 -14.88
CA ASP A 96 -1.20 -13.92 -16.23
C ASP A 96 -1.11 -12.70 -17.15
N ILE A 97 -2.00 -11.72 -17.03
CA ILE A 97 -1.95 -10.47 -17.81
C ILE A 97 -0.80 -9.58 -17.35
N LEU A 98 -0.56 -9.46 -16.04
CA LEU A 98 0.61 -8.74 -15.51
C LEU A 98 1.91 -9.38 -16.02
N ARG A 99 2.00 -10.72 -15.96
CA ARG A 99 3.12 -11.51 -16.50
C ARG A 99 3.31 -11.34 -18.01
N LEU A 100 2.23 -11.36 -18.80
CA LEU A 100 2.26 -11.15 -20.26
C LEU A 100 2.76 -9.75 -20.67
N ASN A 101 2.58 -8.77 -19.78
CA ASN A 101 2.98 -7.38 -19.98
C ASN A 101 4.29 -7.01 -19.25
N ASN A 102 4.91 -7.95 -18.53
CA ASN A 102 6.10 -7.74 -17.70
C ASN A 102 5.91 -6.60 -16.68
N ILE A 103 4.81 -6.65 -15.93
CA ILE A 103 4.44 -5.68 -14.90
C ILE A 103 4.60 -6.36 -13.53
N THR A 104 5.28 -5.69 -12.61
CA THR A 104 5.46 -6.15 -11.21
C THR A 104 4.19 -5.92 -10.38
N ILE A 105 4.03 -6.61 -9.26
CA ILE A 105 2.92 -6.35 -8.33
C ILE A 105 3.09 -4.98 -7.67
N SER A 106 4.32 -4.55 -7.37
CA SER A 106 4.61 -3.18 -6.94
C SER A 106 4.11 -2.13 -7.95
N GLU A 107 4.46 -2.27 -9.23
CA GLU A 107 3.97 -1.38 -10.29
C GLU A 107 2.45 -1.43 -10.41
N ALA A 108 1.84 -2.62 -10.38
CA ALA A 108 0.40 -2.77 -10.45
C ALA A 108 -0.30 -2.06 -9.29
N ALA A 109 0.14 -2.30 -8.06
CA ALA A 109 -0.39 -1.69 -6.84
C ALA A 109 -0.30 -0.15 -6.89
N ILE A 110 0.85 0.40 -7.27
CA ILE A 110 1.06 1.86 -7.39
C ILE A 110 0.15 2.45 -8.48
N GLN A 111 -0.04 1.76 -9.61
CA GLN A 111 -0.87 2.26 -10.72
C GLN A 111 -2.38 2.19 -10.47
N VAL A 112 -2.87 1.28 -9.63
CA VAL A 112 -4.29 1.25 -9.22
C VAL A 112 -4.57 2.14 -8.00
N SER A 113 -3.56 2.41 -7.19
CA SER A 113 -3.64 3.33 -6.05
C SER A 113 -3.82 4.79 -6.50
N ALA A 114 -4.24 5.63 -5.56
CA ALA A 114 -4.12 7.08 -5.70
C ALA A 114 -2.66 7.52 -5.50
N GLY A 115 -2.20 8.47 -6.32
CA GLY A 115 -0.88 9.07 -6.18
C GLY A 115 -0.88 10.25 -5.20
N CYS A 116 0.31 10.72 -4.80
CA CYS A 116 0.42 11.83 -3.84
C CYS A 116 -0.20 13.14 -4.33
N ASN A 117 -0.15 13.40 -5.64
CA ASN A 117 -0.82 14.57 -6.24
C ASN A 117 -2.35 14.46 -6.21
N ASP A 118 -2.91 13.26 -6.01
CA ASP A 118 -4.35 13.07 -5.88
C ASP A 118 -4.81 13.46 -4.47
N PHE A 119 -4.07 13.01 -3.45
CA PHE A 119 -4.39 13.25 -2.05
C PHE A 119 -3.94 14.60 -1.51
N VAL A 120 -2.72 15.05 -1.78
CA VAL A 120 -2.09 16.20 -1.13
C VAL A 120 -2.03 17.37 -2.13
N LYS A 121 -2.79 18.44 -1.89
CA LYS A 121 -2.99 19.53 -2.86
C LYS A 121 -2.18 20.79 -2.56
N ARG A 122 -2.17 21.21 -1.29
CA ARG A 122 -1.43 22.40 -0.83
C ARG A 122 -0.72 22.08 0.48
N CYS A 123 0.49 22.61 0.66
CA CYS A 123 1.36 22.28 1.77
C CYS A 123 1.98 23.56 2.31
N PHE A 124 2.03 23.67 3.64
CA PHE A 124 2.57 24.82 4.32
C PHE A 124 3.50 24.35 5.42
N TRP A 125 4.57 25.09 5.65
CA TRP A 125 5.47 24.88 6.77
C TRP A 125 5.68 26.19 7.51
N ASP A 126 5.44 26.20 8.84
CA ASP A 126 5.47 27.41 9.67
C ASP A 126 4.61 28.58 9.11
N GLY A 127 3.57 28.24 8.33
CA GLY A 127 2.66 29.18 7.66
C GLY A 127 3.00 29.48 6.18
N ASP A 128 4.24 29.24 5.74
CA ASP A 128 4.66 29.52 4.37
C ASP A 128 4.27 28.39 3.40
N GLU A 129 3.60 28.71 2.30
CA GLU A 129 3.20 27.74 1.28
C GLU A 129 4.40 27.25 0.44
N PHE A 130 4.54 25.93 0.33
CA PHE A 130 5.57 25.30 -0.51
C PHE A 130 4.96 24.28 -1.48
N PRO A 131 5.59 24.01 -2.64
CA PRO A 131 5.14 22.97 -3.55
C PRO A 131 5.18 21.60 -2.86
N CYS A 132 4.01 20.97 -2.67
CA CYS A 132 3.90 19.67 -2.01
C CYS A 132 4.82 18.59 -2.59
N HIS A 133 5.08 18.66 -3.90
CA HIS A 133 6.00 17.77 -4.60
C HIS A 133 7.07 18.60 -5.31
N GLN A 134 8.29 18.51 -4.79
CA GLN A 134 9.48 19.16 -5.35
C GLN A 134 10.74 18.32 -5.08
N ASN A 135 11.82 18.61 -5.81
CA ASN A 135 13.11 17.96 -5.60
C ASN A 135 13.88 18.61 -4.43
N HIS A 136 13.26 18.59 -3.24
CA HIS A 136 13.79 19.12 -1.99
C HIS A 136 13.91 17.99 -0.97
N GLU A 137 15.05 17.90 -0.27
CA GLU A 137 15.38 16.78 0.63
C GLU A 137 14.42 16.60 1.83
N TYR A 138 13.71 17.66 2.24
CA TYR A 138 12.84 17.63 3.43
C TYR A 138 11.49 18.33 3.25
N LEU A 139 11.44 19.49 2.58
CA LEU A 139 10.18 20.17 2.23
C LEU A 139 9.51 19.53 1.00
N SER A 140 9.18 18.25 1.05
CA SER A 140 8.53 17.54 -0.05
C SER A 140 7.81 16.26 0.42
N PHE A 141 6.69 15.94 -0.23
CA PHE A 141 6.07 14.63 -0.15
C PHE A 141 6.62 13.72 -1.25
N ILE A 142 7.03 12.53 -0.84
CA ILE A 142 7.49 11.45 -1.72
C ILE A 142 6.51 10.28 -1.70
N PRO A 143 6.30 9.57 -2.84
CA PRO A 143 5.53 8.34 -2.86
C PRO A 143 6.29 7.24 -2.10
N THR A 144 5.58 6.56 -1.21
CA THR A 144 6.10 5.52 -0.31
C THR A 144 5.11 4.37 -0.20
N THR A 145 5.46 3.34 0.58
CA THR A 145 4.56 2.26 0.97
C THR A 145 4.51 2.14 2.48
N SER A 146 3.39 1.61 2.98
CA SER A 146 3.18 1.19 4.37
C SER A 146 2.48 -0.17 4.38
N TYR A 147 2.14 -0.69 5.56
CA TYR A 147 1.26 -1.85 5.68
C TYR A 147 -0.13 -1.64 5.05
N LEU A 148 -0.58 -0.39 4.86
CA LEU A 148 -1.83 -0.05 4.14
C LEU A 148 -1.64 0.09 2.61
N GLY A 149 -0.46 -0.23 2.07
CA GLY A 149 -0.16 -0.09 0.65
C GLY A 149 0.46 1.25 0.29
N SER A 150 0.10 1.80 -0.88
CA SER A 150 0.67 3.06 -1.40
C SER A 150 0.35 4.24 -0.49
N CYS A 151 1.36 5.04 -0.17
CA CYS A 151 1.29 6.14 0.79
C CYS A 151 2.13 7.34 0.31
N CYS A 152 2.06 8.44 1.06
CA CYS A 152 2.79 9.67 0.79
C CYS A 152 3.43 10.16 2.09
N SER A 153 4.75 10.20 2.12
CA SER A 153 5.51 10.56 3.32
C SER A 153 6.19 11.91 3.16
N PHE A 154 6.12 12.71 4.21
CA PHE A 154 6.89 13.94 4.41
C PHE A 154 7.99 13.67 5.44
N ASN A 155 9.17 14.29 5.29
CA ASN A 155 10.29 14.12 6.24
C ASN A 155 10.67 12.64 6.52
N TYR A 156 10.65 11.80 5.48
CA TYR A 156 10.96 10.37 5.57
C TYR A 156 12.24 10.03 4.81
N ASN A 157 13.20 9.42 5.51
CA ASN A 157 14.48 9.03 4.95
C ASN A 157 15.01 7.76 5.63
N LEU A 158 14.75 6.61 5.01
CA LEU A 158 15.23 5.31 5.49
C LEU A 158 16.72 5.06 5.16
N ARG A 159 17.23 5.67 4.06
CA ARG A 159 18.51 5.29 3.44
C ARG A 159 19.71 6.12 3.89
N ASN A 160 19.51 7.39 4.25
CA ASN A 160 20.60 8.25 4.70
C ASN A 160 20.73 8.19 6.22
N LEU A 161 21.67 7.39 6.72
CA LEU A 161 21.98 7.29 8.15
C LEU A 161 22.52 8.60 8.77
N SER A 162 23.01 9.52 7.94
CA SER A 162 23.45 10.87 8.33
C SER A 162 22.34 11.92 8.17
N TYR A 163 21.10 11.52 7.87
CA TYR A 163 19.98 12.44 7.77
C TYR A 163 19.69 13.07 9.12
N ASN A 164 19.82 14.40 9.20
CA ASN A 164 19.28 15.17 10.30
C ASN A 164 17.81 15.47 9.97
N PRO A 165 16.83 14.91 10.70
CA PRO A 165 15.43 15.14 10.37
C PRO A 165 15.05 16.61 10.44
N PHE A 166 14.18 17.04 9.54
CA PHE A 166 13.65 18.39 9.58
C PHE A 166 12.71 18.53 10.77
N SER A 167 12.91 19.58 11.58
CA SER A 167 12.21 19.80 12.83
C SER A 167 11.61 21.21 12.89
N ALA A 168 10.48 21.34 13.57
CA ALA A 168 9.91 22.65 13.89
C ALA A 168 10.81 23.38 14.89
N ASN A 169 11.04 24.67 14.66
CA ASN A 169 11.83 25.52 15.56
C ASN A 169 11.00 26.07 16.73
N SER A 170 9.67 25.97 16.65
CA SER A 170 8.72 26.43 17.65
C SER A 170 7.57 25.45 17.83
N PHE A 171 6.67 25.75 18.75
CA PHE A 171 5.47 24.97 19.05
C PHE A 171 4.21 25.79 18.79
N GLY A 172 3.11 25.11 18.45
CA GLY A 172 1.79 25.71 18.25
C GLY A 172 1.22 25.42 16.86
N ILE A 173 -0.05 25.77 16.68
CA ILE A 173 -0.83 25.54 15.45
C ILE A 173 -0.16 26.11 14.18
N ASN A 174 0.51 27.25 14.29
CA ASN A 174 1.19 27.91 13.17
C ASN A 174 2.64 27.40 12.96
N SER A 175 3.11 26.40 13.71
CA SER A 175 4.48 25.88 13.57
C SER A 175 4.50 24.37 13.28
N GLY A 176 5.25 24.00 12.24
CA GLY A 176 5.24 22.68 11.64
C GLY A 176 4.41 22.59 10.35
N LEU A 177 3.97 21.38 10.03
CA LEU A 177 3.30 21.04 8.76
C LEU A 177 1.80 21.29 8.82
N SER A 178 1.28 22.04 7.85
CA SER A 178 -0.16 22.05 7.50
C SER A 178 -0.34 21.57 6.07
N LEU A 179 -1.41 20.82 5.80
CA LEU A 179 -1.74 20.33 4.47
C LEU A 179 -3.23 20.45 4.18
N ILE A 180 -3.56 20.76 2.92
CA ILE A 180 -4.92 20.65 2.39
C ILE A 180 -4.93 19.39 1.52
N GLY A 181 -5.64 18.38 2.01
CA GLY A 181 -5.82 17.11 1.32
C GLY A 181 -7.23 16.93 0.76
N VAL A 182 -7.36 16.03 -0.22
CA VAL A 182 -8.63 15.67 -0.87
C VAL A 182 -8.72 14.15 -0.93
N GLU A 183 -9.85 13.61 -0.49
CA GLU A 183 -10.16 12.18 -0.60
C GLU A 183 -10.51 11.80 -2.05
N GLY A 184 -10.14 10.60 -2.48
CA GLY A 184 -10.40 10.11 -3.83
C GLY A 184 -11.86 9.73 -4.07
N LEU A 185 -12.71 10.71 -4.40
CA LEU A 185 -13.65 10.78 -5.53
C LEU A 185 -14.54 12.04 -5.35
N GLU A 186 -14.86 12.76 -6.42
CA GLU A 186 -15.79 13.93 -6.36
C GLU A 186 -17.20 13.59 -5.83
N HIS A 187 -17.52 12.31 -5.66
CA HIS A 187 -18.85 11.80 -5.30
C HIS A 187 -18.90 10.88 -4.07
N ASN A 188 -17.77 10.58 -3.41
CA ASN A 188 -17.72 9.82 -2.15
C ASN A 188 -16.71 10.46 -1.19
N LEU A 189 -17.16 11.44 -0.44
CA LEU A 189 -16.38 12.25 0.52
C LEU A 189 -16.46 11.66 1.94
N SER A 190 -16.40 10.34 2.10
CA SER A 190 -16.94 9.68 3.31
C SER A 190 -15.97 8.82 4.14
N ALA A 191 -14.76 8.50 3.67
CA ALA A 191 -13.78 7.72 4.44
C ALA A 191 -12.61 8.58 4.98
N GLY A 192 -12.37 9.76 4.42
CA GLY A 192 -11.35 10.69 4.89
C GLY A 192 -9.91 10.34 4.52
N LEU A 193 -8.95 10.93 5.23
CA LEU A 193 -7.51 10.68 5.08
C LEU A 193 -6.96 10.04 6.36
N ILE A 194 -6.26 8.91 6.22
CA ILE A 194 -5.53 8.26 7.32
C ILE A 194 -4.12 8.86 7.38
N ILE A 195 -3.80 9.55 8.47
CA ILE A 195 -2.46 10.05 8.76
C ILE A 195 -1.75 9.09 9.71
N LEU A 196 -0.56 8.67 9.32
CA LEU A 196 0.31 7.77 10.09
C LEU A 196 1.53 8.56 10.57
N VAL A 197 1.72 8.62 11.88
CA VAL A 197 2.85 9.33 12.53
C VAL A 197 3.86 8.30 13.03
N HIS A 198 5.09 8.46 12.56
CA HIS A 198 6.22 7.57 12.86
C HIS A 198 7.53 8.36 12.86
N HIS A 199 8.63 7.71 13.24
CA HIS A 199 9.94 8.34 13.17
C HIS A 199 10.44 8.41 11.70
N PRO A 200 11.10 9.52 11.27
CA PRO A 200 11.66 9.71 9.92
C PRO A 200 12.49 8.57 9.32
N MET A 201 13.09 7.73 10.16
CA MET A 201 13.96 6.60 9.81
C MET A 201 13.34 5.23 10.10
N ASP A 202 12.06 5.16 10.50
CA ASP A 202 11.34 3.92 10.70
C ASP A 202 10.33 3.72 9.58
N PHE A 203 10.30 2.52 9.01
CA PHE A 203 9.22 2.11 8.10
C PHE A 203 7.88 2.04 8.86
N VAL A 204 6.78 2.36 8.17
CA VAL A 204 5.44 2.46 8.76
C VAL A 204 4.82 1.08 8.96
N THR A 205 4.76 0.64 10.22
CA THR A 205 4.09 -0.60 10.67
C THR A 205 2.78 -0.28 11.39
N GLU A 206 1.99 -1.28 11.76
CA GLU A 206 0.72 -1.12 12.51
C GLU A 206 0.94 -0.56 13.92
N ALA A 207 2.19 -0.48 14.39
CA ALA A 207 2.55 0.18 15.64
C ALA A 207 2.71 1.71 15.51
N ALA A 208 2.60 2.27 14.30
CA ALA A 208 2.57 3.72 14.07
C ALA A 208 1.27 4.32 14.61
N ALA A 209 1.33 5.55 15.14
CA ALA A 209 0.12 6.23 15.61
C ALA A 209 -0.71 6.67 14.40
N SER A 210 -1.99 6.29 14.36
CA SER A 210 -2.91 6.62 13.26
C SER A 210 -4.02 7.57 13.69
N VAL A 211 -4.39 8.50 12.80
CA VAL A 211 -5.53 9.40 12.95
C VAL A 211 -6.25 9.51 11.62
N THR A 212 -7.57 9.31 11.62
CA THR A 212 -8.41 9.51 10.43
C THR A 212 -9.05 10.90 10.47
N ILE A 213 -8.73 11.75 9.49
CA ILE A 213 -9.37 13.05 9.27
C ILE A 213 -10.56 12.86 8.33
N THR A 214 -11.77 13.23 8.74
CA THR A 214 -12.94 13.20 7.86
C THR A 214 -12.92 14.33 6.83
N SER A 215 -13.44 14.06 5.63
CA SER A 215 -13.61 15.08 4.59
C SER A 215 -14.51 16.22 5.05
N ASN A 216 -14.28 17.42 4.50
CA ASN A 216 -14.94 18.68 4.91
C ASN A 216 -14.71 19.08 6.39
N SER A 217 -13.63 18.60 7.02
CA SER A 217 -13.19 19.04 8.36
C SER A 217 -11.82 19.70 8.34
N GLU A 218 -11.57 20.56 9.32
CA GLU A 218 -10.23 20.98 9.73
C GLU A 218 -9.87 20.22 11.01
N SER A 219 -8.69 19.61 11.06
CA SER A 219 -8.26 18.75 12.16
C SER A 219 -6.87 19.13 12.66
N PHE A 220 -6.75 19.43 13.95
CA PHE A 220 -5.49 19.80 14.59
C PHE A 220 -4.89 18.60 15.32
N ILE A 221 -3.84 18.01 14.75
CA ILE A 221 -3.17 16.83 15.30
C ILE A 221 -1.95 17.27 16.12
N GLN A 222 -2.04 17.14 17.45
CA GLN A 222 -0.91 17.40 18.34
C GLN A 222 0.04 16.20 18.40
N ILE A 223 1.31 16.40 18.06
CA ILE A 223 2.34 15.37 18.16
C ILE A 223 3.09 15.50 19.48
N LEU A 224 3.02 14.47 20.32
CA LEU A 224 3.77 14.36 21.58
C LEU A 224 4.75 13.19 21.50
N PRO A 225 6.04 13.42 21.18
CA PRO A 225 7.03 12.35 21.08
C PRO A 225 7.43 11.83 22.47
N THR A 226 7.37 10.51 22.65
CA THR A 226 7.91 9.83 23.84
C THR A 226 9.24 9.17 23.49
N VAL A 227 10.31 9.55 24.19
CA VAL A 227 11.66 8.97 24.00
C VAL A 227 12.01 8.14 25.23
N HIS A 228 12.25 6.84 25.02
CA HIS A 228 12.74 5.95 26.05
C HIS A 228 14.28 5.88 25.98
N SER A 229 14.96 6.37 27.03
CA SER A 229 16.40 6.27 27.19
C SER A 229 16.78 5.34 28.34
N VAL A 230 17.92 4.66 28.20
CA VAL A 230 18.48 3.75 29.21
C VAL A 230 19.66 4.47 29.88
N SER A 231 19.84 4.29 31.19
CA SER A 231 20.94 4.95 31.91
C SER A 231 22.32 4.40 31.48
N PRO A 232 23.38 5.22 31.50
CA PRO A 232 24.73 4.78 31.11
C PRO A 232 25.28 3.60 31.94
N GLU A 233 24.78 3.41 33.16
CA GLU A 233 25.16 2.32 34.07
C GLU A 233 24.57 0.99 33.61
N VAL A 234 23.30 0.99 33.18
CA VAL A 234 22.62 -0.20 32.66
C VAL A 234 23.20 -0.60 31.30
N LEU A 235 23.59 0.36 30.45
CA LEU A 235 24.25 0.08 29.18
C LEU A 235 25.62 -0.60 29.33
N LYS A 236 26.30 -0.44 30.48
CA LYS A 236 27.57 -1.14 30.79
C LYS A 236 27.39 -2.59 31.24
N LEU A 237 26.17 -2.99 31.65
CA LEU A 237 25.88 -4.39 31.97
C LEU A 237 25.91 -5.23 30.69
N ALA A 238 26.30 -6.50 30.79
CA ALA A 238 26.22 -7.42 29.66
C ALA A 238 24.77 -7.58 29.15
N GLN A 239 24.59 -7.80 27.85
CA GLN A 239 23.28 -7.87 27.17
C GLN A 239 22.29 -8.80 27.89
N ASN A 240 22.75 -9.98 28.31
CA ASN A 240 21.97 -10.98 29.04
C ASN A 240 21.52 -10.58 30.47
N LYS A 241 22.02 -9.46 31.01
CA LYS A 241 21.65 -8.94 32.34
C LYS A 241 20.71 -7.74 32.29
N ARG A 242 20.57 -7.09 31.13
CA ARG A 242 19.76 -5.86 30.96
C ARG A 242 18.52 -6.06 30.07
N ASP A 243 18.37 -7.24 29.48
CA ASP A 243 17.22 -7.65 28.67
C ASP A 243 16.88 -6.70 27.50
N CYS A 244 17.90 -5.99 27.00
CA CYS A 244 17.77 -5.05 25.89
C CYS A 244 19.03 -5.03 25.02
N SER A 245 18.80 -4.88 23.71
CA SER A 245 19.83 -4.86 22.67
C SER A 245 19.98 -3.44 22.11
N THR A 246 21.22 -3.01 21.93
CA THR A 246 21.62 -1.76 21.29
C THR A 246 22.16 -2.03 19.89
N SER A 247 22.33 -0.98 19.08
CA SER A 247 22.97 -1.08 17.75
C SER A 247 24.33 -1.78 17.83
N ASN A 248 25.13 -1.47 18.85
CA ASN A 248 26.47 -2.02 19.04
C ASN A 248 26.48 -3.53 19.30
N ASP A 249 25.51 -4.05 20.08
CA ASP A 249 25.44 -5.49 20.38
C ASP A 249 25.11 -6.34 19.15
N LEU A 250 24.40 -5.73 18.20
CA LEU A 250 23.96 -6.34 16.96
C LEU A 250 24.92 -6.08 15.79
N GLY A 251 26.00 -5.32 16.01
CA GLY A 251 26.92 -4.87 14.95
C GLY A 251 26.29 -3.94 13.92
N LEU A 252 25.16 -3.31 14.26
CA LEU A 252 24.40 -2.42 13.38
C LEU A 252 24.79 -0.96 13.62
N SER A 253 24.79 -0.16 12.56
CA SER A 253 25.01 1.30 12.65
C SER A 253 23.84 2.02 13.34
N ASN A 254 22.61 1.56 13.11
CA ASN A 254 21.39 2.14 13.67
C ASN A 254 20.34 1.04 13.86
N TYR A 255 20.13 0.59 15.11
CA TYR A 255 19.08 -0.37 15.44
C TYR A 255 17.79 0.34 15.85
N ARG A 256 16.68 -0.07 15.23
CA ARG A 256 15.32 0.39 15.57
C ARG A 256 14.36 -0.78 15.69
N LYS A 257 13.49 -0.72 16.71
CA LYS A 257 12.52 -1.79 17.01
C LYS A 257 11.54 -2.01 15.85
N ALA A 258 11.07 -0.94 15.18
CA ALA A 258 10.11 -1.07 14.08
C ALA A 258 10.75 -1.75 12.86
N ALA A 259 11.94 -1.31 12.44
CA ALA A 259 12.71 -1.96 11.37
C ALA A 259 13.01 -3.45 11.68
N CYS A 260 13.37 -3.76 12.93
CA CYS A 260 13.58 -5.15 13.37
C CYS A 260 12.31 -6.00 13.30
N SER A 261 11.17 -5.48 13.78
CA SER A 261 9.88 -6.17 13.71
C SER A 261 9.43 -6.40 12.27
N LEU A 262 9.61 -5.40 11.39
CA LEU A 262 9.32 -5.54 9.96
C LEU A 262 10.19 -6.61 9.30
N SER A 263 11.50 -6.63 9.58
CA SER A 263 12.39 -7.67 9.05
C SER A 263 11.93 -9.06 9.48
N CYS A 264 11.62 -9.25 10.77
CA CYS A 264 11.17 -10.53 11.29
C CYS A 264 9.91 -11.06 10.56
N ARG A 265 8.93 -10.18 10.28
CA ARG A 265 7.75 -10.53 9.49
C ARG A 265 8.06 -10.81 8.03
N ARG A 266 8.93 -9.99 7.40
CA ARG A 266 9.41 -10.20 6.03
C ARG A 266 10.11 -11.56 5.88
N ASP A 267 10.99 -11.89 6.82
CA ASP A 267 11.73 -13.16 6.85
C ASP A 267 10.78 -14.36 7.01
N PHE A 268 9.77 -14.26 7.88
CA PHE A 268 8.73 -15.31 8.02
C PHE A 268 7.90 -15.50 6.74
N ILE A 269 7.44 -14.43 6.10
CA ILE A 269 6.68 -14.51 4.83
C ILE A 269 7.54 -15.11 3.71
N ILE A 270 8.84 -14.79 3.66
CA ILE A 270 9.79 -15.40 2.73
C ILE A 270 9.97 -16.91 3.04
N GLU A 271 10.04 -17.29 4.31
CA GLU A 271 10.12 -18.71 4.71
C GLU A 271 8.88 -19.50 4.28
N LYS A 272 7.67 -18.95 4.46
CA LYS A 272 6.40 -19.65 4.21
C LYS A 272 5.90 -19.59 2.77
N CYS A 273 5.94 -18.42 2.13
CA CYS A 273 5.41 -18.21 0.78
C CYS A 273 6.51 -18.14 -0.31
N HIS A 274 7.78 -18.21 0.09
CA HIS A 274 8.94 -18.15 -0.81
C HIS A 274 8.94 -16.92 -1.73
N CYS A 275 8.39 -15.80 -1.24
CA CYS A 275 8.29 -14.53 -1.94
C CYS A 275 8.36 -13.37 -0.96
N GLN A 276 8.69 -12.19 -1.47
CA GLN A 276 8.71 -10.95 -0.71
C GLN A 276 7.61 -10.01 -1.20
N SER A 277 6.75 -9.56 -0.28
CA SER A 277 5.68 -8.62 -0.63
C SER A 277 6.23 -7.22 -0.89
N TYR A 278 5.66 -6.54 -1.89
CA TYR A 278 6.13 -5.25 -2.40
C TYR A 278 6.18 -4.16 -1.32
N HIS A 279 5.24 -4.18 -0.38
CA HIS A 279 5.15 -3.19 0.70
C HIS A 279 6.03 -3.54 1.91
N LEU A 280 6.64 -4.74 1.98
CA LEU A 280 7.59 -5.13 3.03
C LEU A 280 9.06 -4.97 2.57
N ALA A 281 9.29 -4.37 1.40
CA ALA A 281 10.63 -4.22 0.82
C ALA A 281 11.32 -2.94 1.28
N THR A 282 12.19 -3.06 2.30
CA THR A 282 13.09 -1.97 2.73
C THR A 282 14.32 -1.83 1.83
N GLU A 283 14.81 -2.95 1.27
CA GLU A 283 16.05 -3.02 0.48
C GLU A 283 15.89 -3.93 -0.74
N ALA A 284 16.84 -3.82 -1.68
CA ALA A 284 16.98 -4.79 -2.76
C ALA A 284 17.29 -6.18 -2.18
N SER A 285 16.53 -7.17 -2.62
CA SER A 285 16.55 -8.54 -2.09
C SER A 285 16.64 -9.53 -3.24
N ASP A 286 17.42 -10.60 -3.04
CA ASP A 286 17.55 -11.69 -4.03
C ASP A 286 16.28 -12.57 -4.12
N HIS A 287 15.28 -12.31 -3.25
CA HIS A 287 14.01 -13.04 -3.25
C HIS A 287 13.05 -12.51 -4.32
N ARG A 288 12.29 -13.42 -4.94
CA ARG A 288 11.24 -13.05 -5.90
C ARG A 288 10.18 -12.16 -5.24
N GLU A 289 9.68 -11.17 -5.97
CA GLU A 289 8.45 -10.47 -5.57
C GLU A 289 7.27 -11.44 -5.49
N CYS A 290 6.39 -11.24 -4.52
CA CYS A 290 5.10 -11.93 -4.46
C CYS A 290 4.20 -11.51 -5.63
N LYS A 291 3.54 -12.49 -6.23
CA LYS A 291 2.59 -12.37 -7.33
C LYS A 291 1.15 -12.30 -6.84
N LEU A 292 0.19 -11.97 -7.70
CA LEU A 292 -1.24 -12.04 -7.33
C LEU A 292 -1.65 -13.46 -6.93
N ASN A 293 -1.01 -14.48 -7.50
CA ASN A 293 -1.18 -15.88 -7.11
C ASN A 293 -0.67 -16.22 -5.69
N ASP A 294 0.25 -15.44 -5.11
CA ASP A 294 0.77 -15.64 -3.75
C ASP A 294 -0.07 -14.93 -2.68
N SER A 295 -1.04 -14.09 -3.07
CA SER A 295 -1.84 -13.22 -2.19
C SER A 295 -2.57 -13.98 -1.06
N LEU A 296 -3.10 -15.17 -1.37
CA LEU A 296 -3.77 -16.03 -0.39
C LEU A 296 -2.77 -16.58 0.65
N CYS A 297 -1.60 -17.09 0.21
CA CYS A 297 -0.54 -17.54 1.11
C CYS A 297 -0.08 -16.39 2.02
N TYR A 298 0.08 -15.19 1.45
CA TYR A 298 0.45 -14.01 2.20
C TYR A 298 -0.56 -13.70 3.30
N MET A 299 -1.85 -13.59 2.99
CA MET A 299 -2.91 -13.32 3.96
C MET A 299 -2.93 -14.38 5.07
N ASP A 300 -2.97 -15.67 4.71
CA ASP A 300 -3.03 -16.78 5.66
C ASP A 300 -1.88 -16.71 6.69
N ASN A 301 -0.66 -16.46 6.22
CA ASN A 301 0.54 -16.45 7.07
C ASN A 301 0.77 -15.10 7.78
N TYR A 302 0.27 -13.98 7.25
CA TYR A 302 0.41 -12.67 7.89
C TYR A 302 -0.57 -12.50 9.07
N ALA A 303 -1.76 -13.08 8.98
CA ALA A 303 -2.70 -13.15 10.10
C ALA A 303 -2.14 -13.97 11.27
N ASP A 304 -1.50 -15.11 10.99
CA ASP A 304 -0.86 -15.97 11.99
C ASP A 304 0.26 -15.25 12.76
N LEU A 305 1.03 -14.38 12.10
CA LEU A 305 1.99 -13.50 12.76
C LEU A 305 1.30 -12.57 13.77
N GLY A 306 0.20 -11.91 13.39
CA GLY A 306 -0.54 -11.00 14.28
C GLY A 306 -1.10 -11.69 15.53
N GLY A 307 -1.63 -12.91 15.36
CA GLY A 307 -2.12 -13.72 16.47
C GLY A 307 -1.00 -14.21 17.39
N VAL A 308 0.01 -14.89 16.84
CA VAL A 308 1.08 -15.52 17.61
C VAL A 308 1.97 -14.49 18.31
N PHE A 309 2.29 -13.35 17.69
CA PHE A 309 3.10 -12.32 18.35
C PHE A 309 2.33 -11.58 19.47
N ASN A 310 0.99 -11.45 19.38
CA ASN A 310 0.20 -10.98 20.53
C ASN A 310 0.20 -12.00 21.68
N LEU A 311 0.07 -13.31 21.39
CA LEU A 311 0.21 -14.35 22.42
C LEU A 311 1.62 -14.35 23.07
N CYS A 312 2.68 -14.12 22.29
CA CYS A 312 4.06 -14.10 22.79
C CYS A 312 4.47 -12.80 23.50
N LEU A 313 3.80 -11.66 23.24
CA LEU A 313 4.02 -10.40 23.97
C LEU A 313 3.27 -10.33 25.31
N GLY A 314 2.51 -11.37 25.63
CA GLY A 314 1.89 -11.58 26.93
C GLY A 314 0.44 -12.02 26.79
N LEU A 315 0.09 -13.13 27.45
CA LEU A 315 -1.30 -13.56 27.64
C LEU A 315 -2.06 -12.52 28.48
N ASN A 316 -2.59 -11.51 27.78
CA ASN A 316 -3.62 -10.63 28.28
C ASN A 316 -4.82 -11.48 28.73
N LEU A 317 -5.46 -11.10 29.85
CA LEU A 317 -6.69 -11.75 30.33
C LEU A 317 -7.77 -11.78 29.24
N ILE A 318 -7.80 -10.78 28.36
CA ILE A 318 -8.70 -10.72 27.19
C ILE A 318 -8.44 -11.89 26.24
N SER A 319 -7.19 -12.23 25.93
CA SER A 319 -6.84 -13.35 25.03
C SER A 319 -7.25 -14.71 25.64
N LEU A 320 -7.20 -14.85 26.97
CA LEU A 320 -7.76 -16.02 27.66
C LEU A 320 -9.30 -16.04 27.54
N VAL A 321 -9.98 -14.91 27.72
CA VAL A 321 -11.44 -14.80 27.57
C VAL A 321 -11.88 -15.11 26.14
N GLU A 322 -11.19 -14.62 25.12
CA GLU A 322 -11.45 -14.94 23.71
C GLU A 322 -11.24 -16.43 23.40
N PHE A 323 -10.17 -17.03 23.93
CA PHE A 323 -9.92 -18.47 23.80
C PHE A 323 -11.04 -19.32 24.44
N PHE A 324 -11.46 -18.99 25.67
CA PHE A 324 -12.58 -19.66 26.33
C PHE A 324 -13.91 -19.41 25.61
N TYR A 325 -14.17 -18.19 25.14
CA TYR A 325 -15.35 -17.86 24.35
C TYR A 325 -15.39 -18.69 23.06
N TYR A 326 -14.28 -18.73 22.31
CA TYR A 326 -14.18 -19.49 21.08
C TYR A 326 -14.41 -20.99 21.31
N ILE A 327 -13.77 -21.58 22.32
CA ILE A 327 -14.00 -23.00 22.68
C ILE A 327 -15.46 -23.23 23.05
N ILE A 328 -16.03 -22.46 23.99
CA ILE A 328 -17.41 -22.69 24.47
C ILE A 328 -18.43 -22.49 23.34
N TYR A 329 -18.24 -21.47 22.50
CA TYR A 329 -19.17 -21.15 21.40
C TYR A 329 -19.06 -22.14 20.24
N ARG A 330 -17.85 -22.44 19.73
CA ARG A 330 -17.65 -23.49 18.70
C ARG A 330 -18.11 -24.85 19.19
N PHE A 331 -17.84 -25.20 20.45
CA PHE A 331 -18.22 -26.50 21.00
C PHE A 331 -19.74 -26.63 21.12
N LYS A 332 -20.46 -25.58 21.59
CA LYS A 332 -21.93 -25.53 21.56
C LYS A 332 -22.51 -25.62 20.15
N LEU A 333 -21.96 -24.87 19.18
CA LEU A 333 -22.42 -24.92 17.79
C LEU A 333 -22.23 -26.31 17.18
N ASN A 334 -21.06 -26.94 17.37
CA ASN A 334 -20.79 -28.30 16.90
C ASN A 334 -21.63 -29.37 17.61
N LEU A 335 -21.98 -29.18 18.88
CA LEU A 335 -22.91 -30.06 19.61
C LEU A 335 -24.33 -29.94 19.06
N ASN A 336 -24.84 -28.72 18.91
CA ASN A 336 -26.18 -28.49 18.35
C ASN A 336 -26.28 -29.02 16.90
N ALA A 337 -25.25 -28.79 16.07
CA ALA A 337 -25.19 -29.32 14.71
C ALA A 337 -25.13 -30.86 14.67
N ARG A 338 -24.53 -31.51 15.67
CA ARG A 338 -24.50 -32.99 15.78
C ARG A 338 -25.78 -33.58 16.37
N ILE A 339 -26.48 -32.88 17.26
CA ILE A 339 -27.78 -33.32 17.78
C ILE A 339 -28.83 -33.32 16.66
N ILE A 340 -28.83 -32.28 15.81
CA ILE A 340 -29.73 -32.20 14.63
C ILE A 340 -29.50 -33.35 13.63
N LEU A 341 -28.30 -33.93 13.58
CA LEU A 341 -27.95 -35.09 12.74
C LEU A 341 -28.23 -36.46 13.39
N ILE A 342 -28.80 -36.49 14.60
CA ILE A 342 -29.18 -37.72 15.32
C ILE A 342 -30.71 -37.86 15.41
N ASP A 343 -31.45 -36.74 15.31
CA ASP A 343 -32.92 -36.69 15.30
C ASP A 343 -33.54 -36.65 13.86
N THR A 344 -32.78 -37.07 12.84
CA THR A 344 -33.24 -37.28 11.44
C THR A 344 -32.79 -38.63 10.90
#